data_AF-A0A1B6L3D1-F1
#
_entry.id   AF-A0A1B6L3D1-F1
#
_cell.length_a   1.000
_cell.length_b   1.000
_cell.length_c   1.000
_cell.angle_alpha   90.00
_cell.angle_beta   90.00
_cell.angle_gamma   90.00
#
_symmetry.space_group_name_H-M   'P 1'
#
loop_
_entity.id
_entity.type
_entity.pdbx_description
1 polymer ?
#
loop_
_entity_poly.entity_id
_entity_poly.type
_entity_poly.pdbx_seq_one_letter_code
_entity_poly.pdbx_strand_id
1 'polypeptide(L)'
;VFEVDIEENEEINHPILTVATKERKDSARVRYEITRGNLGGVFALSTKTGVLFVAAPLDYETVKRYELRLAASDKNTASFATVIVHVKDVNDNPPTFERPTYRT
;
A
#
# COMPACT_ATOMS: atom_id res chain seq x y z
N VAL A 1 1.61 -13.88 1.02
CA VAL A 1 0.84 -12.70 1.48
C VAL A 1 1.86 -11.72 2.01
N PHE A 2 1.74 -10.44 1.65
CA PHE A 2 2.62 -9.36 2.12
C PHE A 2 1.78 -8.35 2.89
N GLU A 3 2.34 -7.76 3.92
CA GLU A 3 1.65 -6.77 4.76
C GLU A 3 2.51 -5.51 4.84
N VAL A 4 1.87 -4.35 4.82
CA VAL A 4 2.52 -3.03 4.92
C VAL A 4 1.62 -2.07 5.67
N ASP A 5 2.22 -1.22 6.49
CA ASP A 5 1.57 -0.10 7.16
C ASP A 5 1.83 1.18 6.35
N ILE A 6 0.81 2.02 6.19
CA ILE A 6 0.90 3.34 5.56
C ILE A 6 0.11 4.36 6.36
N GLU A 7 0.66 5.56 6.54
CA GLU A 7 -0.02 6.66 7.22
C GLU A 7 -1.09 7.27 6.32
N GLU A 8 -2.22 7.71 6.89
CA GLU A 8 -3.34 8.25 6.08
C GLU A 8 -3.04 9.61 5.43
N ASN A 9 -2.10 10.38 6.00
CA ASN A 9 -1.68 11.68 5.49
C ASN A 9 -0.62 11.58 4.36
N GLU A 10 -0.32 10.36 3.89
CA GLU A 10 0.66 10.14 2.84
C GLU A 10 0.24 10.80 1.52
N GLU A 11 1.23 11.37 0.84
CA GLU A 11 0.98 12.13 -0.38
C GLU A 11 0.55 11.22 -1.54
N ILE A 12 -0.26 11.78 -2.45
CA ILE A 12 -0.56 11.11 -3.71
C ILE A 12 0.76 10.90 -4.47
N ASN A 13 0.91 9.70 -5.05
CA ASN A 13 2.10 9.14 -5.66
C ASN A 13 3.17 8.63 -4.69
N HIS A 14 2.90 8.62 -3.37
CA HIS A 14 3.80 7.98 -2.40
C HIS A 14 4.00 6.49 -2.76
N PRO A 15 5.26 6.05 -2.98
CA PRO A 15 5.56 4.66 -3.32
C PRO A 15 5.53 3.77 -2.06
N ILE A 16 4.70 2.74 -2.07
CA ILE A 16 4.49 1.85 -0.91
C ILE A 16 5.46 0.67 -0.97
N LEU A 17 5.40 -0.08 -2.07
CA LEU A 17 6.24 -1.26 -2.27
C LEU A 17 6.44 -1.54 -3.75
N THR A 18 7.43 -2.38 -4.06
CA THR A 18 7.64 -2.88 -5.42
C THR A 18 7.38 -4.38 -5.47
N VAL A 19 6.47 -4.78 -6.34
CA VAL A 19 6.20 -6.18 -6.66
C VAL A 19 7.09 -6.59 -7.82
N ALA A 20 7.78 -7.72 -7.66
CA ALA A 20 8.60 -8.29 -8.72
C ALA A 20 8.39 -9.80 -8.80
N THR A 21 8.51 -10.34 -10.01
CA THR A 21 8.60 -11.78 -10.22
C THR A 21 9.97 -12.29 -9.78
N LYS A 22 10.04 -13.55 -9.31
CA LYS A 22 11.30 -14.19 -8.91
C LYS A 22 12.30 -14.26 -10.07
N GLU A 23 11.80 -14.39 -11.30
CA GLU A 23 12.59 -14.44 -12.51
C GLU A 23 12.85 -13.03 -13.06
N ARG A 24 13.83 -12.35 -12.46
CA ARG A 24 14.23 -10.97 -12.80
C ARG A 24 14.54 -10.75 -14.30
N LYS A 25 14.89 -11.80 -15.05
CA LYS A 25 15.19 -11.72 -16.48
C LYS A 25 13.94 -11.49 -17.35
N ASP A 26 12.78 -11.96 -16.91
CA ASP A 26 11.51 -11.80 -17.64
C ASP A 26 10.67 -10.61 -17.15
N SER A 27 11.08 -9.93 -16.07
CA SER A 27 10.33 -8.80 -15.51
C SER A 27 10.08 -7.65 -16.50
N ALA A 28 10.91 -7.50 -17.54
CA ALA A 28 10.71 -6.49 -18.59
C ALA A 28 9.49 -6.77 -19.49
N ARG A 29 8.98 -8.01 -19.52
CA ARG A 29 7.80 -8.43 -20.28
C ARG A 29 6.57 -8.66 -19.42
N VAL A 30 6.74 -8.60 -18.10
CA VAL A 30 5.67 -8.78 -17.12
C VAL A 30 4.87 -7.48 -17.01
N ARG A 31 3.55 -7.61 -16.99
CA ARG A 31 2.60 -6.55 -16.72
C ARG A 31 1.98 -6.76 -15.35
N TYR A 32 2.02 -5.71 -14.55
CA TYR A 32 1.47 -5.69 -13.20
C TYR A 32 0.11 -5.01 -13.18
N GLU A 33 -0.85 -5.58 -12.45
CA GLU A 33 -2.20 -5.04 -12.32
C GLU A 33 -2.79 -5.33 -10.93
N ILE A 34 -3.64 -4.41 -10.43
CA ILE A 34 -4.49 -4.64 -9.27
C ILE A 34 -5.81 -5.24 -9.76
N THR A 35 -6.04 -6.52 -9.47
CA THR A 35 -7.22 -7.25 -9.96
C THR A 35 -8.43 -7.14 -9.04
N ARG A 36 -8.22 -6.98 -7.72
CA ARG A 36 -9.29 -6.89 -6.71
C ARG A 36 -8.83 -6.11 -5.47
N GLY A 37 -9.81 -5.69 -4.66
CA GLY A 37 -9.59 -5.14 -3.32
C GLY A 37 -9.28 -3.65 -3.26
N ASN A 38 -9.15 -2.98 -4.40
CA ASN A 38 -8.87 -1.55 -4.50
C ASN A 38 -10.16 -0.72 -4.38
N LEU A 39 -10.80 -0.77 -3.19
CA LEU A 39 -11.99 0.02 -2.91
C LEU A 39 -11.70 1.50 -3.16
N GLY A 40 -12.56 2.21 -3.89
CA GLY A 40 -12.38 3.64 -4.16
C GLY A 40 -11.21 4.01 -5.11
N GLY A 41 -10.44 3.03 -5.61
CA GLY A 41 -9.33 3.32 -6.51
C GLY A 41 -8.15 4.04 -5.86
N VAL A 42 -8.01 3.93 -4.54
CA VAL A 42 -6.99 4.64 -3.73
C VAL A 42 -5.57 4.21 -4.01
N PHE A 43 -5.35 3.01 -4.55
CA PHE A 43 -4.02 2.54 -4.93
C PHE A 43 -3.89 2.39 -6.44
N ALA A 44 -2.69 2.63 -6.95
CA ALA A 44 -2.32 2.30 -8.32
C ALA A 44 -1.04 1.50 -8.36
N LEU A 45 -0.93 0.63 -9.37
CA LEU A 45 0.23 -0.22 -9.59
C LEU A 45 0.82 0.11 -10.95
N SER A 46 2.09 0.49 -10.96
CA SER A 46 2.81 0.74 -12.20
C SER A 46 2.94 -0.55 -13.00
N THR A 47 2.32 -0.57 -14.18
CA THR A 47 2.25 -1.76 -15.05
C THR A 47 3.62 -2.27 -15.50
N LYS A 48 4.64 -1.41 -15.55
CA LYS A 48 6.00 -1.76 -16.01
C LYS A 48 6.97 -2.02 -14.87
N THR A 49 6.88 -1.27 -13.78
CA THR A 49 7.86 -1.34 -12.68
C THR A 49 7.37 -2.16 -11.50
N GLY A 50 6.07 -2.44 -11.42
CA GLY A 50 5.47 -3.15 -10.28
C GLY A 50 5.42 -2.31 -8.99
N VAL A 51 5.68 -1.01 -9.08
CA VAL A 51 5.59 -0.09 -7.92
C VAL A 51 4.13 0.18 -7.61
N LEU A 52 3.70 -0.22 -6.40
CA LEU A 52 2.41 0.12 -5.81
C LEU A 52 2.55 1.48 -5.13
N PHE A 53 1.64 2.40 -5.41
CA PHE A 53 1.65 3.76 -4.87
C PHE A 53 0.24 4.26 -4.56
N VAL A 54 0.16 5.29 -3.71
CA VAL A 54 -1.08 6.00 -3.35
C VAL A 54 -1.57 6.78 -4.57
N ALA A 55 -2.79 6.53 -5.04
CA ALA A 55 -3.40 7.19 -6.20
C ALA A 55 -4.49 8.19 -5.82
N ALA A 56 -5.04 8.07 -4.62
CA ALA A 56 -5.98 9.02 -4.04
C ALA A 56 -5.75 9.12 -2.52
N PRO A 57 -6.26 10.18 -1.85
CA PRO A 57 -6.10 10.35 -0.40
C PRO A 57 -6.60 9.14 0.38
N LEU A 58 -5.84 8.75 1.40
CA LEU A 58 -6.24 7.74 2.37
C LEU A 58 -7.05 8.39 3.48
N ASP A 59 -7.92 7.59 4.10
CA ASP A 59 -8.81 8.02 5.16
C ASP A 59 -8.99 6.83 6.11
N TYR A 60 -8.40 6.94 7.29
CA TYR A 60 -8.41 5.89 8.29
C TYR A 60 -9.82 5.63 8.84
N GLU A 61 -10.64 6.67 8.99
CA GLU A 61 -12.03 6.57 9.44
C GLU A 61 -12.91 5.80 8.45
N THR A 62 -12.66 5.95 7.15
CA THR A 62 -13.43 5.28 6.11
C THR A 62 -12.97 3.83 5.88
N VAL A 63 -11.66 3.58 5.64
CA VAL A 63 -11.14 2.22 5.43
C VAL A 63 -9.75 2.04 6.05
N LYS A 64 -9.69 1.18 7.07
CA LYS A 64 -8.47 0.88 7.84
C LYS A 64 -7.56 -0.19 7.21
N ARG A 65 -8.11 -1.01 6.33
CA ARG A 65 -7.42 -2.18 5.77
C ARG A 65 -7.88 -2.46 4.36
N TYR A 66 -6.92 -2.57 3.45
CA TYR A 66 -7.14 -2.99 2.08
C TYR A 66 -6.47 -4.34 1.84
N GLU A 67 -7.21 -5.28 1.26
CA GLU A 67 -6.65 -6.56 0.82
C GLU A 67 -6.58 -6.58 -0.71
N LEU A 68 -5.46 -6.11 -1.24
CA LEU A 68 -5.23 -5.97 -2.66
C LEU A 68 -4.76 -7.30 -3.26
N ARG A 69 -5.43 -7.74 -4.33
CA ARG A 69 -4.98 -8.89 -5.12
C ARG A 69 -4.30 -8.40 -6.38
N LEU A 70 -2.99 -8.62 -6.45
CA LEU A 70 -2.14 -8.19 -7.55
C LEU A 70 -1.90 -9.36 -8.50
N ALA A 71 -1.84 -9.06 -9.79
CA ALA A 71 -1.45 -9.99 -10.84
C ALA A 71 -0.17 -9.49 -11.52
N ALA A 72 0.75 -10.42 -11.73
CA ALA A 72 1.93 -10.25 -12.56
C ALA A 72 1.79 -11.24 -13.72
N SER A 73 1.53 -10.72 -14.92
CA SER A 73 1.27 -11.53 -16.11
C SER A 73 2.33 -11.32 -17.18
N ASP A 74 2.88 -12.40 -17.70
CA ASP A 74 3.61 -12.42 -18.96
C ASP A 74 2.70 -12.97 -20.08
N LYS A 75 3.23 -13.18 -21.29
CA LYS A 75 2.43 -13.67 -22.44
C LYS A 75 1.86 -15.08 -22.26
N ASN A 76 2.44 -15.88 -21.37
CA ASN A 76 2.16 -17.30 -21.21
C ASN A 76 1.65 -17.65 -19.80
N THR A 77 2.00 -16.86 -18.78
CA THR A 77 1.76 -17.18 -17.36
C THR A 77 1.27 -15.95 -16.59
N ALA A 78 0.37 -16.18 -15.64
CA ALA A 78 -0.03 -15.19 -14.65
C ALA A 78 0.29 -15.71 -13.23
N SER A 79 0.95 -14.87 -12.44
CA SER A 79 1.20 -15.08 -11.02
C SER A 79 0.38 -14.09 -10.20
N PHE A 80 -0.08 -14.51 -9.03
CA PHE A 80 -0.90 -13.67 -8.15
C PHE A 80 -0.24 -13.50 -6.79
N ALA A 81 -0.40 -12.31 -6.22
CA ALA A 81 0.03 -12.00 -4.85
C ALA A 81 -1.08 -11.24 -4.13
N THR A 82 -1.20 -11.47 -2.82
CA THR A 82 -2.07 -10.68 -1.94
C THR A 82 -1.20 -9.75 -1.13
N VAL A 83 -1.52 -8.45 -1.17
CA VAL A 83 -0.92 -7.39 -0.36
C VAL A 83 -1.99 -6.83 0.56
N ILE A 84 -1.73 -6.84 1.85
CA ILE A 84 -2.58 -6.23 2.85
C ILE A 84 -1.96 -4.88 3.22
N VAL A 85 -2.69 -3.80 2.97
CA VAL A 85 -2.29 -2.44 3.34
C VAL A 85 -3.10 -2.03 4.55
N HIS A 86 -2.41 -1.72 5.65
CA HIS A 86 -2.99 -1.18 6.86
C HIS A 86 -2.84 0.34 6.84
N VAL A 87 -3.97 1.05 6.80
CA VAL A 87 -3.95 2.50 7.01
C VAL A 87 -3.80 2.74 8.50
N LYS A 88 -2.79 3.53 8.86
CA LYS A 88 -2.56 3.99 10.22
C LYS A 88 -3.17 5.37 10.37
N ASP A 89 -3.92 5.52 11.45
CA ASP A 89 -4.26 6.82 11.99
C ASP A 89 -2.97 7.58 12.27
N VAL A 90 -2.88 8.80 11.75
CA VAL A 90 -1.75 9.67 12.04
C VAL A 90 -2.00 10.28 13.40
N ASN A 91 -1.37 9.71 14.43
CA ASN A 91 -1.34 10.36 15.73
C ASN A 91 -0.27 11.47 15.76
N ASP A 92 -0.52 12.54 15.00
CA ASP A 92 0.25 13.79 15.00
C ASP A 92 0.13 14.58 16.32
N ASN A 93 -0.54 14.01 17.33
CA ASN A 93 -0.55 14.50 18.70
C ASN A 93 0.25 13.56 19.61
N PRO A 94 1.58 13.80 19.81
CA PRO A 94 2.21 13.28 21.00
C PRO A 94 1.42 13.79 22.21
N PRO A 95 1.11 12.97 23.22
CA PRO A 95 0.44 13.47 24.42
C PRO A 95 1.31 14.56 25.03
N THR A 96 0.85 15.80 24.96
CA THR A 96 1.43 16.90 25.73
C THR A 96 1.05 16.65 27.17
N PHE A 97 1.96 16.04 27.94
CA PHE A 97 1.85 16.06 29.39
C PHE A 97 1.97 17.51 29.85
N GLU A 98 0.84 18.18 30.06
CA GLU A 98 0.80 19.45 30.77
C GLU A 98 1.14 19.20 32.25
N ARG A 99 2.45 19.16 32.52
CA ARG A 99 3.14 19.19 33.82
C ARG A 99 3.03 17.91 34.68
N PRO A 100 4.15 17.28 35.06
CA PRO A 100 4.17 16.41 36.22
C PRO A 100 4.17 17.28 37.49
N THR A 101 2.99 17.70 37.97
CA THR A 101 2.88 18.20 39.34
C THR A 101 2.27 17.11 40.21
N TYR A 102 3.11 16.19 40.67
CA TYR A 102 2.76 15.39 41.84
C TYR A 102 3.19 16.18 43.09
N ARG A 103 2.20 16.81 43.72
CA ARG A 103 2.17 17.17 45.15
C ARG A 103 0.80 16.69 45.64
N THR A 104 0.64 15.91 46.69
CA THR A 104 1.45 15.67 47.90
C THR A 104 1.40 14.21 48.31
#